data_AF-A0A838SDL8-F1
#
_entry.id   AF-A0A838SDL8-F1
#
_cell.length_a   1.000
_cell.length_b   1.000
_cell.length_c   1.000
_cell.angle_alpha   90.00
_cell.angle_beta   90.00
_cell.angle_gamma   90.00
#
_symmetry.space_group_name_H-M   'P 1'
#
loop_
_entity.id
_entity.type
_entity.pdbx_description
1 polymer ?
#
loop_
_entity_poly.entity_id
_entity_poly.type
_entity_poly.pdbx_seq_one_letter_code
_entity_poly.pdbx_strand_id
1 'polypeptide(L)'
;MEKHDGTIIPVLFSASPIKDEDQKILGGIVTLVDSDSRDRTDRILQCHNEVLEQIINDHSLPDILENLCLEIEQHFGAEVLAAILLLDEDGCHLRHGAGPSVPESYKQAIDGLAIGPTVGACGAAAYLKQPVIISDISTHPNWAQFRDLAESHGLRACWSMPI
;
A
#
# COMPACT_ATOMS: atom_id res chain seq x y z
N MET A 1 -18.43 -6.43 19.05
CA MET A 1 -19.43 -7.51 18.98
C MET A 1 -18.76 -8.72 18.36
N GLU A 2 -18.95 -9.92 18.91
CA GLU A 2 -18.33 -11.15 18.40
C GLU A 2 -19.25 -11.78 17.34
N LYS A 3 -18.70 -12.06 16.15
CA LYS A 3 -19.39 -12.82 15.10
C LYS A 3 -19.47 -14.30 15.49
N HIS A 4 -20.36 -15.06 14.84
CA HIS A 4 -20.50 -16.51 15.07
C HIS A 4 -19.22 -17.32 14.81
N ASP A 5 -18.24 -16.74 14.11
CA ASP A 5 -16.92 -17.32 13.83
C ASP A 5 -15.84 -16.95 14.86
N GLY A 6 -16.18 -16.21 15.92
CA GLY A 6 -15.25 -15.76 16.96
C GLY A 6 -14.53 -14.45 16.65
N THR A 7 -14.80 -13.80 15.51
CA THR A 7 -14.17 -12.52 15.15
C THR A 7 -14.82 -11.37 15.92
N ILE A 8 -14.02 -10.62 16.68
CA ILE A 8 -14.48 -9.42 17.39
C ILE A 8 -14.41 -8.23 16.44
N ILE A 9 -15.56 -7.68 16.05
CA ILE A 9 -15.64 -6.43 15.29
C ILE A 9 -16.02 -5.25 16.20
N PRO A 10 -15.32 -4.11 16.11
CA PRO A 10 -15.77 -2.89 16.77
C PRO A 10 -17.05 -2.40 16.06
N VAL A 11 -18.04 -1.98 16.85
CA VAL A 11 -19.34 -1.53 16.33
C VAL A 11 -19.74 -0.23 17.01
N LEU A 12 -20.26 0.71 16.22
CA LEU A 12 -20.96 1.85 16.76
C LEU A 12 -22.39 1.44 17.08
N PHE A 13 -22.77 1.59 18.35
CA PHE A 13 -24.11 1.33 18.85
C PHE A 13 -24.90 2.63 18.96
N SER A 14 -26.04 2.72 18.30
CA SER A 14 -27.01 3.80 18.51
C SER A 14 -28.40 3.23 18.70
N ALA A 15 -29.12 3.71 19.71
CA ALA A 15 -30.48 3.30 20.02
C ALA A 15 -31.38 4.53 20.18
N SER A 16 -32.50 4.56 19.47
CA SER A 16 -33.51 5.61 19.58
C SER A 16 -34.86 5.02 19.96
N PRO A 17 -35.54 5.55 20.99
CA PRO A 17 -36.85 5.07 21.38
C PRO A 17 -37.92 5.50 20.37
N ILE A 18 -38.76 4.57 19.92
CA ILE A 18 -39.99 4.87 19.21
C ILE A 18 -41.07 5.15 20.26
N LYS A 19 -41.66 6.33 20.20
CA LYS A 19 -42.76 6.74 21.10
C LYS A 19 -44.05 6.91 20.30
N ASP A 20 -45.17 6.68 20.96
CA ASP A 20 -46.51 7.06 20.49
C ASP A 20 -46.74 8.58 20.63
N GLU A 21 -47.86 9.08 20.10
CA GLU A 21 -48.31 10.48 20.23
C GLU A 21 -48.40 10.92 21.71
N ASP A 22 -48.75 10.00 22.61
CA ASP A 22 -48.81 10.21 24.07
C ASP A 22 -47.44 10.09 24.79
N GLN A 23 -46.31 10.16 24.06
CA GLN A 23 -44.94 9.99 24.59
C GLN A 23 -44.65 8.62 25.23
N LYS A 24 -45.57 7.65 25.10
CA LYS A 24 -45.38 6.29 25.60
C LYS A 24 -44.43 5.51 24.70
N ILE A 25 -43.39 4.89 25.27
CA ILE A 25 -42.40 4.11 24.50
C ILE A 25 -43.09 2.86 23.94
N LEU A 26 -43.17 2.76 22.61
CA LEU A 26 -43.74 1.63 21.87
C LEU A 26 -42.67 0.59 21.51
N GLY A 27 -41.42 1.01 21.37
CA GLY A 27 -40.29 0.14 20.99
C GLY A 27 -38.99 0.93 20.87
N GLY A 28 -37.95 0.31 20.35
CA GLY A 28 -36.67 0.96 20.10
C GLY A 28 -36.07 0.53 18.76
N ILE A 29 -35.50 1.47 18.03
CA ILE A 29 -34.65 1.17 16.87
C ILE A 29 -33.23 1.11 17.39
N VAL A 30 -32.58 -0.04 17.19
CA VAL A 30 -31.16 -0.23 17.46
C VAL A 30 -30.46 -0.33 16.12
N THR A 31 -29.51 0.57 15.89
CA THR A 31 -28.61 0.50 14.74
C THR A 31 -27.23 0.07 15.25
N LEU A 32 -26.74 -1.03 14.69
CA LEU A 32 -25.39 -1.54 14.88
C LEU A 32 -24.68 -1.35 13.55
N VAL A 33 -23.72 -0.42 13.50
CA VAL A 33 -22.91 -0.18 12.30
C VAL A 33 -21.49 -0.67 12.57
N ASP A 34 -20.95 -1.47 11.66
CA ASP A 34 -19.54 -1.87 11.67
C ASP A 34 -18.65 -0.63 11.56
N SER A 35 -17.82 -0.37 12.57
CA SER A 35 -17.01 0.85 12.63
C SER A 35 -15.69 0.73 11.86
N ASP A 36 -15.31 -0.46 11.40
CA ASP A 36 -14.04 -0.72 10.70
C ASP A 36 -13.94 0.03 9.36
N SER A 37 -15.08 0.24 8.70
CA SER A 37 -15.17 1.03 7.46
C SER A 37 -14.87 2.52 7.65
N ARG A 38 -15.20 3.08 8.82
CA ARG A 38 -14.95 4.47 9.17
C ARG A 38 -13.52 4.67 9.67
N ASP A 39 -13.05 3.81 10.57
CA ASP A 39 -11.68 3.89 11.11
C ASP A 39 -10.63 3.76 10.01
N ARG A 40 -10.86 2.93 8.98
CA ARG A 40 -9.96 2.80 7.83
C ARG A 40 -10.00 4.01 6.92
N THR A 41 -11.18 4.59 6.68
CA THR A 41 -11.31 5.82 5.89
C THR A 41 -10.67 6.99 6.62
N ASP A 42 -10.88 7.10 7.93
CA ASP A 42 -10.33 8.14 8.78
C ASP A 42 -8.80 7.99 8.91
N ARG A 43 -8.25 6.77 8.99
CA ARG A 43 -6.80 6.52 8.94
C ARG A 43 -6.20 6.86 7.58
N ILE A 44 -6.90 6.56 6.48
CA ILE A 44 -6.46 6.95 5.13
C ILE A 44 -6.49 8.47 4.98
N LEU A 45 -7.53 9.14 5.50
CA LEU A 45 -7.65 10.60 5.49
C LEU A 45 -6.63 11.28 6.40
N GLN A 46 -6.34 10.68 7.55
CA GLN A 46 -5.30 11.13 8.49
C GLN A 46 -3.92 11.03 7.82
N CYS A 47 -3.61 9.89 7.20
CA CYS A 47 -2.38 9.70 6.42
C CYS A 47 -2.30 10.68 5.23
N HIS A 48 -3.42 10.90 4.54
CA HIS A 48 -3.48 11.88 3.44
C HIS A 48 -3.21 13.31 3.94
N ASN A 49 -3.79 13.70 5.08
CA ASN A 49 -3.55 15.01 5.68
C ASN A 49 -2.12 15.15 6.22
N GLU A 50 -1.54 14.10 6.80
CA GLU A 50 -0.14 14.10 7.26
C GLU A 50 0.84 14.23 6.09
N VAL A 51 0.58 13.58 4.96
CA VAL A 51 1.35 13.76 3.72
C VAL A 51 1.19 15.19 3.17
N LEU A 52 -0.03 15.74 3.19
CA LEU A 52 -0.26 17.14 2.78
C LEU A 52 0.42 18.15 3.73
N GLU A 53 0.46 17.88 5.03
CA GLU A 53 1.18 18.69 6.01
C GLU A 53 2.71 18.59 5.84
N GLN A 54 3.23 17.44 5.43
CA GLN A 54 4.65 17.30 5.10
C GLN A 54 5.04 18.06 3.83
N ILE A 55 4.15 18.11 2.82
CA ILE A 55 4.32 18.92 1.61
C ILE A 55 4.33 20.43 1.94
N ILE A 56 3.60 20.87 2.96
CA ILE A 56 3.51 22.27 3.40
C ILE A 56 4.74 22.71 4.23
N ASN A 57 5.53 21.77 4.76
CA ASN A 57 6.64 22.03 5.70
C ASN A 57 8.05 21.99 5.06
N ASP A 58 8.20 22.32 3.77
CA ASP A 58 9.49 22.40 3.06
C ASP A 58 10.33 21.10 3.01
N HIS A 59 9.76 19.92 3.31
CA HIS A 59 10.45 18.66 3.02
C HIS A 59 10.37 18.36 1.52
N SER A 60 11.49 17.98 0.92
CA SER A 60 11.50 17.63 -0.49
C SER A 60 10.70 16.33 -0.70
N LEU A 61 9.97 16.21 -1.81
CA LEU A 61 9.27 14.98 -2.17
C LEU A 61 10.17 13.72 -2.03
N PRO A 62 11.46 13.75 -2.43
CA PRO A 62 12.40 12.67 -2.12
C PRO A 62 12.46 12.26 -0.65
N ASP A 63 12.57 13.21 0.28
CA ASP A 63 12.67 12.91 1.72
C ASP A 63 11.40 12.23 2.24
N ILE A 64 10.24 12.66 1.76
CA ILE A 64 8.94 12.05 2.11
C ILE A 64 8.88 10.60 1.62
N LEU A 65 9.28 10.36 0.37
CA LEU A 65 9.23 9.02 -0.23
C LEU A 65 10.26 8.07 0.43
N GLU A 66 11.45 8.57 0.77
CA GLU A 66 12.45 7.79 1.51
C GLU A 66 11.96 7.39 2.90
N ASN A 67 11.37 8.33 3.65
CA ASN A 67 10.77 8.03 4.95
C ASN A 67 9.65 6.99 4.84
N LEU A 68 8.81 7.07 3.81
CA LEU A 68 7.75 6.08 3.60
C LEU A 68 8.32 4.68 3.34
N CYS A 69 9.40 4.56 2.56
CA CYS A 69 10.08 3.28 2.37
C CYS A 69 10.59 2.71 3.70
N LEU A 70 11.25 3.52 4.53
CA LEU A 70 11.76 3.09 5.83
C LEU A 70 10.65 2.65 6.79
N GLU A 71 9.50 3.33 6.80
CA GLU A 71 8.35 2.95 7.63
C GLU A 71 7.76 1.61 7.18
N ILE A 72 7.67 1.35 5.87
CA ILE A 72 7.23 0.05 5.34
C ILE A 72 8.19 -1.06 5.78
N GLU A 73 9.49 -0.86 5.64
CA GLU A 73 10.51 -1.84 6.05
C GLU A 73 10.46 -2.13 7.56
N GLN A 74 10.29 -1.10 8.39
CA GLN A 74 10.11 -1.26 9.83
C GLN A 74 8.85 -2.06 10.19
N HIS A 75 7.75 -1.85 9.46
CA HIS A 75 6.49 -2.53 9.73
C HIS A 75 6.53 -4.03 9.40
N PHE A 76 7.16 -4.41 8.29
CA PHE A 76 7.21 -5.80 7.83
C PHE A 76 8.46 -6.57 8.27
N GLY A 77 9.51 -5.86 8.73
CA GLY A 77 10.75 -6.44 9.25
C GLY A 77 11.94 -6.27 8.30
N ALA A 78 13.15 -6.44 8.86
CA ALA A 78 14.43 -6.14 8.21
C ALA A 78 14.75 -6.96 6.94
N GLU A 79 13.99 -8.01 6.65
CA GLU A 79 14.14 -8.83 5.44
C GLU A 79 13.36 -8.24 4.23
N VAL A 80 12.52 -7.23 4.47
CA VAL A 80 11.79 -6.52 3.42
C VAL A 80 12.56 -5.28 3.00
N LEU A 81 12.66 -5.08 1.68
CA LEU A 81 13.16 -3.86 1.06
C LEU A 81 12.00 -3.15 0.36
N ALA A 82 11.87 -1.84 0.57
CA ALA A 82 10.85 -1.01 -0.05
C ALA A 82 11.48 -0.05 -1.06
N ALA A 83 10.83 0.11 -2.20
CA ALA A 83 11.21 1.07 -3.23
C ALA A 83 9.98 1.71 -3.85
N ILE A 84 10.09 3.00 -4.18
CA ILE A 84 9.12 3.74 -4.95
C ILE A 84 9.77 4.10 -6.28
N LEU A 85 9.10 3.72 -7.37
CA LEU A 85 9.51 4.06 -8.73
C LEU A 85 8.51 5.05 -9.32
N LEU A 86 9.02 6.02 -10.06
CA LEU A 86 8.23 7.08 -10.69
C LEU A 86 8.13 6.81 -12.18
N LEU A 87 6.94 6.97 -12.75
CA LEU A 87 6.77 6.92 -14.20
C LEU A 87 7.34 8.21 -14.80
N ASP A 88 8.23 8.06 -15.77
CA ASP A 88 8.84 9.17 -16.51
C ASP A 88 7.78 9.89 -17.37
N GLU A 89 8.09 11.10 -17.85
CA GLU A 89 7.17 11.93 -18.64
C GLU A 89 6.75 11.27 -19.95
N ASP A 90 7.55 10.34 -20.46
CA ASP A 90 7.23 9.53 -21.65
C ASP A 90 6.13 8.48 -21.41
N GLY A 91 5.73 8.26 -20.15
CA GLY A 91 4.70 7.32 -19.76
C GLY A 91 5.07 5.84 -19.96
N CYS A 92 6.34 5.56 -20.24
CA CYS A 92 6.82 4.24 -20.69
C CYS A 92 8.01 3.73 -19.85
N HIS A 93 8.76 4.60 -19.18
CA HIS A 93 9.91 4.19 -18.36
C HIS A 93 9.72 4.49 -16.88
N LEU A 94 10.25 3.61 -16.03
CA LEU A 94 10.29 3.80 -14.58
C LEU A 94 11.65 4.36 -14.16
N ARG A 95 11.62 5.38 -13.30
CA ARG A 95 12.78 6.01 -12.67
C ARG A 95 12.81 5.72 -11.19
N HIS A 96 14.01 5.70 -10.61
CA HIS A 96 14.15 5.59 -9.17
C HIS A 96 13.58 6.83 -8.47
N GLY A 97 12.60 6.63 -7.58
CA GLY A 97 12.03 7.69 -6.74
C GLY A 97 12.59 7.66 -5.32
N ALA A 98 12.48 6.51 -4.66
CA ALA A 98 13.03 6.28 -3.32
C ALA A 98 13.30 4.80 -3.08
N GLY A 99 14.19 4.49 -2.13
CA GLY A 99 14.54 3.14 -1.72
C GLY A 99 15.86 3.14 -0.94
N PRO A 100 15.88 3.72 0.27
CA PRO A 100 17.12 3.99 1.01
C PRO A 100 17.89 2.71 1.38
N SER A 101 17.18 1.62 1.68
CA SER A 101 17.79 0.32 2.00
C SER A 101 18.08 -0.54 0.76
N VAL A 102 17.65 -0.11 -0.43
CA VAL A 102 17.88 -0.83 -1.68
C VAL A 102 19.33 -0.61 -2.13
N PRO A 103 20.10 -1.67 -2.44
CA PRO A 103 21.48 -1.53 -2.90
C PRO A 103 21.62 -0.64 -4.13
N GLU A 104 22.62 0.23 -4.12
CA GLU A 104 22.89 1.18 -5.21
C GLU A 104 23.05 0.51 -6.57
N SER A 105 23.75 -0.63 -6.62
CA SER A 105 23.90 -1.44 -7.84
C SER A 105 22.57 -1.92 -8.40
N TYR A 106 21.61 -2.25 -7.53
CA TYR A 106 20.27 -2.67 -7.96
C TYR A 106 19.48 -1.47 -8.47
N LYS A 107 19.50 -0.35 -7.75
CA LYS A 107 18.82 0.90 -8.16
C LYS A 107 19.26 1.34 -9.55
N GLN A 108 20.57 1.35 -9.81
CA GLN A 108 21.12 1.72 -11.12
C GLN A 108 20.74 0.73 -12.23
N ALA A 109 20.67 -0.57 -11.92
CA ALA A 109 20.32 -1.59 -12.91
C ALA A 109 18.85 -1.52 -13.37
N ILE A 110 17.96 -0.98 -12.54
CA ILE A 110 16.53 -0.86 -12.84
C ILE A 110 16.09 0.57 -13.18
N ASP A 111 16.98 1.56 -13.12
CA ASP A 111 16.65 2.93 -13.50
C ASP A 111 16.48 3.06 -15.02
N GLY A 112 15.36 3.66 -15.45
CA GLY A 112 14.98 3.74 -16.85
C GLY A 112 14.38 2.44 -17.41
N LEU A 113 13.88 1.55 -16.55
CA LEU A 113 13.26 0.30 -16.98
C LEU A 113 11.95 0.56 -17.74
N ALA A 114 11.86 0.07 -18.98
CA ALA A 114 10.62 0.15 -19.76
C ALA A 114 9.52 -0.73 -19.15
N ILE A 115 8.31 -0.20 -19.02
CA ILE A 115 7.16 -0.94 -18.51
C ILE A 115 6.70 -2.00 -19.51
N GLY A 116 6.13 -3.09 -19.01
CA GLY A 116 5.59 -4.15 -19.86
C GLY A 116 5.00 -5.29 -19.05
N PRO A 117 4.10 -6.10 -19.65
CA PRO A 117 3.34 -7.12 -18.93
C PRO A 117 4.23 -8.24 -18.33
N THR A 118 5.44 -8.41 -18.85
CA THR A 118 6.41 -9.43 -18.42
C THR A 118 7.68 -8.83 -17.82
N VAL A 119 7.61 -7.59 -17.32
CA VAL A 119 8.78 -6.88 -16.80
C VAL A 119 8.72 -6.80 -15.27
N GLY A 120 9.35 -7.76 -14.61
CA GLY A 120 9.39 -7.84 -13.15
C GLY A 120 8.02 -7.73 -12.49
N ALA A 121 7.98 -7.24 -11.25
CA ALA A 121 6.72 -6.87 -10.60
C ALA A 121 6.33 -5.42 -10.93
N CYS A 122 7.26 -4.46 -10.81
CA CYS A 122 6.97 -3.04 -10.97
C CYS A 122 6.63 -2.63 -12.41
N GLY A 123 7.37 -3.12 -13.41
CA GLY A 123 7.09 -2.85 -14.82
C GLY A 123 5.75 -3.43 -15.27
N ALA A 124 5.41 -4.64 -14.78
CA ALA A 124 4.11 -5.26 -15.03
C ALA A 124 2.96 -4.52 -14.33
N ALA A 125 3.15 -4.13 -13.06
CA ALA A 125 2.13 -3.39 -12.31
C ALA A 125 1.83 -2.03 -12.94
N ALA A 126 2.86 -1.28 -13.33
CA ALA A 126 2.72 0.01 -14.01
C ALA A 126 2.01 -0.14 -15.38
N TYR A 127 2.36 -1.16 -16.16
CA TYR A 127 1.72 -1.43 -17.45
C TYR A 127 0.26 -1.86 -17.33
N LEU A 128 -0.03 -2.79 -16.42
CA LEU A 128 -1.36 -3.37 -16.23
C LEU A 128 -2.29 -2.47 -15.40
N LYS A 129 -1.74 -1.48 -14.69
CA LYS A 129 -2.44 -0.63 -13.71
C LYS A 129 -3.16 -1.47 -12.65
N GLN A 130 -2.52 -2.57 -12.24
CA GLN A 130 -3.04 -3.51 -11.27
C GLN A 130 -1.91 -4.00 -10.34
N PRO A 131 -2.24 -4.39 -9.11
CA PRO A 131 -1.30 -5.07 -8.22
C PRO A 131 -0.69 -6.31 -8.88
N VAL A 132 0.62 -6.49 -8.72
CA VAL A 132 1.34 -7.68 -9.15
C VAL A 132 2.11 -8.25 -7.96
N ILE A 133 1.92 -9.53 -7.68
CA ILE A 133 2.55 -10.26 -6.58
C ILE A 133 3.28 -11.46 -7.16
N ILE A 134 4.57 -11.58 -6.85
CA ILE A 134 5.46 -12.65 -7.30
C ILE A 134 6.05 -13.32 -6.06
N SER A 135 5.57 -14.51 -5.75
CA SER A 135 5.97 -15.28 -4.56
C SER A 135 7.32 -15.99 -4.72
N ASP A 136 7.76 -16.25 -5.95
CA ASP A 136 9.06 -16.86 -6.24
C ASP A 136 9.66 -16.29 -7.53
N ILE A 137 10.64 -15.41 -7.38
CA ILE A 137 11.38 -14.77 -8.47
C ILE A 137 12.15 -15.80 -9.31
N SER A 138 12.62 -16.89 -8.69
CA SER A 138 13.50 -17.86 -9.36
C SER A 138 12.78 -18.66 -10.45
N THR A 139 11.45 -18.73 -10.40
CA THR A 139 10.63 -19.50 -11.34
C THR A 139 9.69 -18.61 -12.17
N HIS A 140 9.38 -17.39 -11.72
CA HIS A 140 8.38 -16.55 -12.36
C HIS A 140 8.83 -16.01 -13.74
N PRO A 141 7.99 -16.09 -14.79
CA PRO A 141 8.36 -15.69 -16.15
C PRO A 141 8.73 -14.21 -16.28
N ASN A 142 8.08 -13.32 -15.52
CA ASN A 142 8.39 -11.87 -15.53
C ASN A 142 9.82 -11.53 -15.08
N TRP A 143 10.52 -12.46 -14.45
CA TRP A 143 11.89 -12.27 -13.98
C TRP A 143 12.92 -13.00 -14.86
N ALA A 144 12.52 -13.60 -15.98
CA ALA A 144 13.44 -14.34 -16.86
C ALA A 144 14.67 -13.51 -17.27
N GLN A 145 14.52 -12.20 -17.47
CA GLN A 145 15.61 -11.28 -17.83
C GLN A 145 16.32 -10.65 -16.63
N PHE A 146 15.76 -10.77 -15.42
CA PHE A 146 16.23 -10.09 -14.21
C PHE A 146 16.65 -11.06 -13.10
N ARG A 147 16.64 -12.37 -13.37
CA ARG A 147 16.83 -13.42 -12.37
C ARG A 147 18.19 -13.31 -11.69
N ASP A 148 19.24 -13.19 -12.49
CA ASP A 148 20.62 -13.10 -11.99
C ASP A 148 20.82 -11.83 -11.14
N LEU A 149 20.20 -10.72 -11.56
CA LEU A 149 20.22 -9.45 -10.83
C LEU A 149 19.49 -9.56 -9.49
N ALA A 150 18.33 -10.23 -9.47
CA ALA A 150 17.57 -10.44 -8.24
C ALA A 150 18.31 -11.38 -7.28
N GLU A 151 18.88 -12.47 -7.80
CA GLU A 151 19.63 -13.46 -7.03
C GLU A 151 20.89 -12.85 -6.41
N SER A 152 21.63 -12.01 -7.15
CA SER A 152 22.83 -11.33 -6.64
C SER A 152 22.54 -10.38 -5.47
N HIS A 153 21.28 -9.96 -5.31
CA HIS A 153 20.83 -9.09 -4.22
C HIS A 153 19.94 -9.84 -3.20
N GLY A 154 19.85 -11.18 -3.28
CA GLY A 154 19.10 -12.01 -2.33
C GLY A 154 17.58 -11.88 -2.44
N LEU A 155 17.05 -11.30 -3.51
CA LEU A 155 15.61 -11.11 -3.70
C LEU A 155 14.94 -12.43 -4.09
N ARG A 156 13.93 -12.83 -3.31
CA ARG A 156 13.22 -14.11 -3.51
C ARG A 156 11.76 -13.96 -3.91
N ALA A 157 11.12 -12.90 -3.45
CA ALA A 157 9.74 -12.54 -3.76
C ALA A 157 9.65 -11.03 -3.94
N CYS A 158 8.64 -10.56 -4.65
CA CYS A 158 8.43 -9.14 -4.88
C CYS A 158 6.95 -8.87 -5.16
N TRP A 159 6.43 -7.75 -4.65
CA TRP A 159 5.13 -7.23 -5.06
C TRP A 159 5.25 -5.77 -5.47
N SER A 160 4.31 -5.30 -6.27
CA SER A 160 4.20 -3.90 -6.64
C SER A 160 2.74 -3.47 -6.73
N MET A 161 2.47 -2.27 -6.24
CA MET A 161 1.15 -1.63 -6.23
C MET A 161 1.28 -0.34 -7.06
N PRO A 162 0.58 -0.20 -8.20
CA PRO A 162 0.57 1.03 -8.95
C PRO A 162 -0.29 2.08 -8.23
N ILE A 163 0.12 3.35 -8.29
CA ILE A 163 -0.58 4.52 -7.74
C ILE A 163 -1.16 5.34 -8.89
#